data_AF-A0A497SDH1-F1
#
_entry.id   AF-A0A497SDH1-F1
#
_cell.length_a   1.000
_cell.length_b   1.000
_cell.length_c   1.000
_cell.angle_alpha   90.00
_cell.angle_beta   90.00
_cell.angle_gamma   90.00
#
_symmetry.space_group_name_H-M   'P 1'
#
loop_
_entity.id
_entity.type
_entity.pdbx_description
1 polymer ?
#
loop_
_entity_poly.entity_id
_entity_poly.type
_entity_poly.pdbx_seq_one_letter_code
_entity_poly.pdbx_strand_id
1 'polypeptide(L)'
;MTVMPDTTIDNISVDDYDAIILPGGSGSPEYLWNNEDVHKILREANEKNKVIGAICLSGAVLANSGILKGKEATVFPTEEAIKALEDGGAIYKKESVVVDGNIVTADGPQSADRFADEILRLLESK
;
A
#
# COMPACT_ATOMS: atom_id res chain seq x y z
N MET A 1 -21.67 -1.51 5.94
CA MET A 1 -21.10 -0.66 7.00
C MET A 1 -20.62 0.62 6.34
N THR A 2 -20.87 1.77 6.96
CA THR A 2 -20.34 3.06 6.52
C THR A 2 -19.47 3.61 7.63
N VAL A 3 -18.32 4.17 7.27
CA VAL A 3 -17.41 4.85 8.20
C VAL A 3 -17.32 6.31 7.80
N MET A 4 -17.33 7.19 8.79
CA MET A 4 -17.15 8.62 8.60
C MET A 4 -15.64 8.91 8.61
N PRO A 5 -15.09 9.63 7.63
CA PRO A 5 -13.67 9.98 7.65
C PRO A 5 -13.39 10.96 8.79
N ASP A 6 -12.32 10.72 9.54
CA ASP A 6 -11.86 11.62 10.60
C ASP A 6 -11.20 12.90 10.05
N THR A 7 -10.55 12.79 8.88
CA THR A 7 -9.86 13.90 8.20
C THR A 7 -9.81 13.69 6.68
N THR A 8 -9.33 14.70 5.97
CA THR A 8 -9.08 14.68 4.52
C THR A 8 -7.59 14.49 4.23
N ILE A 9 -7.26 14.02 3.02
CA ILE A 9 -5.88 13.68 2.62
C ILE A 9 -4.95 14.91 2.68
N ASP A 10 -5.45 16.09 2.33
CA ASP A 10 -4.72 17.37 2.34
C ASP A 10 -4.38 17.88 3.75
N ASN A 11 -5.02 17.33 4.79
CA ASN A 11 -4.75 17.68 6.20
C ASN A 11 -3.82 16.67 6.89
N ILE A 12 -3.28 15.68 6.18
CA ILE A 12 -2.40 14.67 6.75
C ILE A 12 -0.97 15.22 6.87
N SER A 13 -0.40 15.12 8.06
CA SER A 13 1.06 15.21 8.29
C SER A 13 1.59 13.80 8.56
N VAL A 14 2.59 13.35 7.78
CA VAL A 14 3.17 12.00 7.92
C VAL A 14 3.80 11.77 9.30
N ASP A 15 4.24 12.82 9.98
CA ASP A 15 4.86 12.72 11.30
C ASP A 15 3.89 12.30 12.40
N ASP A 16 2.58 12.51 12.19
CA ASP A 16 1.54 12.17 13.17
C ASP A 16 1.18 10.68 13.17
N TYR A 17 1.75 9.89 12.23
CA TYR A 17 1.41 8.49 12.03
C TYR A 17 2.65 7.60 12.02
N ASP A 18 2.51 6.38 12.55
CA ASP A 18 3.55 5.34 12.49
C ASP A 18 3.45 4.47 11.24
N ALA A 19 2.24 4.40 10.66
CA ALA A 19 1.94 3.63 9.47
C ALA A 19 0.94 4.33 8.54
N ILE A 20 1.06 4.04 7.23
CA ILE A 20 0.10 4.42 6.19
C ILE A 20 -0.43 3.15 5.53
N ILE A 21 -1.74 2.87 5.68
CA ILE A 21 -2.35 1.62 5.19
C ILE A 21 -3.43 1.96 4.15
N LEU A 22 -3.31 1.40 2.95
CA LEU A 22 -4.26 1.56 1.86
C LEU A 22 -5.13 0.31 1.69
N PRO A 23 -6.42 0.36 2.11
CA PRO A 23 -7.35 -0.71 1.83
C PRO A 23 -7.70 -0.73 0.34
N GLY A 24 -7.96 -1.93 -0.19
CA GLY A 24 -8.34 -2.11 -1.58
C GLY A 24 -9.80 -1.76 -1.89
N GLY A 25 -10.35 -2.43 -2.89
CA GLY A 25 -11.72 -2.22 -3.36
C GLY A 25 -11.79 -1.46 -4.67
N SER A 26 -12.95 -1.55 -5.33
CA SER A 26 -13.15 -1.05 -6.70
C SER A 26 -13.04 0.46 -6.87
N GLY A 27 -13.10 1.23 -5.77
CA GLY A 27 -12.86 2.67 -5.80
C GLY A 27 -11.38 3.05 -5.85
N SER A 28 -10.46 2.13 -5.52
CA SER A 28 -9.03 2.45 -5.51
C SER A 28 -8.49 2.83 -6.90
N PRO A 29 -8.81 2.12 -7.99
CA PRO A 29 -8.40 2.53 -9.33
C PRO A 29 -8.89 3.93 -9.73
N GLU A 30 -10.13 4.26 -9.37
CA GLU A 30 -10.76 5.53 -9.74
C GLU A 30 -10.18 6.71 -8.96
N TYR A 31 -10.00 6.56 -7.64
CA TYR A 31 -9.70 7.69 -6.76
C TYR A 31 -8.28 7.75 -6.21
N LEU A 32 -7.55 6.63 -6.20
CA LEU A 32 -6.26 6.54 -5.50
C LEU A 32 -5.06 6.28 -6.41
N TRP A 33 -5.21 5.48 -7.47
CA TRP A 33 -4.07 5.05 -8.30
C TRP A 33 -3.27 6.20 -8.93
N ASN A 34 -3.93 7.32 -9.21
CA ASN A 34 -3.32 8.50 -9.83
C ASN A 34 -3.40 9.73 -8.91
N ASN A 35 -3.70 9.52 -7.62
CA ASN A 35 -3.84 10.63 -6.67
C ASN A 35 -2.46 11.08 -6.19
N GLU A 36 -2.02 12.23 -6.70
CA GLU A 36 -0.66 12.69 -6.45
C GLU A 36 -0.42 13.16 -5.00
N ASP A 37 -1.47 13.54 -4.27
CA ASP A 37 -1.33 13.88 -2.85
C ASP A 37 -1.11 12.61 -2.01
N VAL A 38 -1.80 11.51 -2.34
CA VAL A 38 -1.51 10.19 -1.76
C VAL A 38 -0.09 9.74 -2.11
N HIS A 39 0.34 9.93 -3.36
CA HIS A 39 1.71 9.56 -3.76
C HIS A 39 2.79 10.35 -2.99
N LYS A 40 2.58 11.64 -2.74
CA LYS A 40 3.50 12.45 -1.90
C LYS A 40 3.58 11.90 -0.49
N ILE A 41 2.44 11.62 0.14
CA ILE A 41 2.37 11.02 1.48
C ILE A 41 3.13 9.70 1.52
N LEU A 42 2.94 8.82 0.52
CA LEU A 42 3.63 7.53 0.44
C LEU A 42 5.14 7.68 0.29
N ARG A 43 5.61 8.59 -0.56
CA ARG A 43 7.05 8.84 -0.74
C ARG A 43 7.68 9.37 0.55
N GLU A 44 7.05 10.37 1.19
CA GLU A 44 7.52 10.92 2.45
C GLU A 44 7.52 9.87 3.58
N ALA A 45 6.45 9.07 3.69
CA ALA A 45 6.37 7.97 4.65
C ALA A 45 7.50 6.95 4.41
N ASN A 46 7.82 6.65 3.16
CA ASN A 46 8.89 5.72 2.81
C ASN A 46 10.28 6.29 3.14
N GLU A 47 10.53 7.56 2.84
CA GLU A 47 11.76 8.27 3.22
C GLU A 47 11.98 8.30 4.74
N LYS A 48 10.89 8.42 5.50
CA LYS A 48 10.88 8.38 6.98
C LYS A 48 10.83 6.95 7.53
N ASN A 49 10.94 5.93 6.69
CA ASN A 49 10.88 4.51 7.05
C ASN A 49 9.64 4.16 7.90
N LYS A 50 8.50 4.82 7.67
CA LYS A 50 7.18 4.50 8.25
C LYS A 50 6.69 3.17 7.69
N VAL A 51 5.83 2.45 8.44
CA VAL A 51 5.27 1.20 7.92
C VAL A 51 4.25 1.54 6.83
N ILE A 52 4.34 0.90 5.67
CA ILE A 52 3.42 1.14 4.55
C ILE A 52 2.74 -0.17 4.19
N GLY A 53 1.42 -0.16 4.12
CA GLY A 53 0.63 -1.33 3.76
C GLY A 53 -0.28 -1.04 2.58
N ALA A 54 -0.40 -1.97 1.63
CA ALA A 54 -1.48 -1.92 0.65
C ALA A 54 -2.03 -3.33 0.35
N ILE A 55 -3.34 -3.45 0.27
CA ILE A 55 -4.01 -4.73 0.03
C ILE A 55 -4.90 -4.67 -1.22
N CYS A 56 -5.01 -5.80 -1.91
CA CYS A 56 -5.87 -5.97 -3.07
C CYS A 56 -5.48 -4.97 -4.19
N LEU A 57 -6.42 -4.17 -4.71
CA LEU A 57 -6.16 -3.25 -5.84
C LEU A 57 -5.26 -2.07 -5.49
N SER A 58 -5.03 -1.77 -4.20
CA SER A 58 -4.25 -0.59 -3.81
C SER A 58 -2.73 -0.80 -3.86
N GLY A 59 -2.26 -2.04 -4.09
CA GLY A 59 -0.83 -2.28 -4.35
C GLY A 59 -0.30 -1.48 -5.55
N ALA A 60 -1.15 -1.23 -6.55
CA ALA A 60 -0.84 -0.37 -7.69
C ALA A 60 -0.57 1.09 -7.30
N VAL A 61 -1.17 1.62 -6.23
CA VAL A 61 -0.91 2.98 -5.74
C VAL A 61 0.54 3.11 -5.28
N LEU A 62 1.04 2.08 -4.56
CA LEU A 62 2.43 2.04 -4.12
C LEU A 62 3.38 1.98 -5.33
N ALA A 63 3.07 1.18 -6.34
CA ALA A 63 3.84 1.13 -7.58
C ALA A 63 3.86 2.47 -8.32
N ASN A 64 2.70 3.09 -8.52
CA ASN A 64 2.56 4.37 -9.23
C ASN A 64 3.25 5.53 -8.50
N SER A 65 3.29 5.50 -7.16
CA SER A 65 4.08 6.48 -6.38
C SER A 65 5.61 6.31 -6.54
N GLY A 66 6.06 5.18 -7.09
CA GLY A 66 7.46 4.84 -7.36
C GLY A 66 8.19 4.16 -6.19
N ILE A 67 7.54 3.97 -5.04
CA ILE A 67 8.22 3.42 -3.85
C ILE A 67 8.52 1.93 -3.94
N LEU A 68 7.89 1.20 -4.88
CA LEU A 68 8.12 -0.23 -5.11
C LEU A 68 9.23 -0.56 -6.11
N LYS A 69 9.92 0.45 -6.66
CA LYS A 69 10.95 0.20 -7.69
C LYS A 69 12.06 -0.72 -7.16
N GLY A 70 12.18 -1.90 -7.75
CA GLY A 70 13.14 -2.94 -7.37
C GLY A 70 12.77 -3.75 -6.13
N LYS A 71 11.57 -3.55 -5.56
CA LYS A 71 11.07 -4.29 -4.39
C LYS A 71 10.18 -5.44 -4.80
N GLU A 72 10.12 -6.48 -3.97
CA GLU A 72 9.13 -7.54 -4.11
C GLU A 72 7.76 -7.06 -3.59
N ALA A 73 6.70 -7.34 -4.35
CA ALA A 73 5.33 -6.97 -3.96
C ALA A 73 4.29 -7.93 -4.55
N THR A 74 3.11 -7.95 -3.96
CA THR A 74 1.92 -8.61 -4.51
C THR A 74 0.74 -7.65 -4.60
N VAL A 75 -0.33 -8.05 -5.29
CA VAL A 75 -1.53 -7.25 -5.58
C VAL A 75 -2.68 -8.17 -5.94
N PHE A 76 -3.91 -7.65 -5.97
CA PHE A 76 -5.05 -8.42 -6.47
C PHE A 76 -4.79 -8.92 -7.90
N PRO A 77 -5.01 -10.22 -8.18
CA PRO A 77 -4.47 -10.86 -9.38
C PRO A 77 -5.33 -10.58 -10.64
N THR A 78 -5.61 -9.31 -10.92
CA THR A 78 -6.12 -8.85 -12.21
C THR A 78 -4.95 -8.45 -13.10
N GLU A 79 -5.14 -8.59 -14.41
CA GLU A 79 -4.11 -8.20 -15.39
C GLU A 79 -3.69 -6.74 -15.22
N GLU A 80 -4.66 -5.85 -15.00
CA GLU A 80 -4.42 -4.41 -14.83
C GLU A 80 -3.58 -4.10 -13.59
N ALA A 81 -3.88 -4.70 -12.44
CA ALA A 81 -3.18 -4.41 -11.19
C ALA A 81 -1.78 -5.03 -11.16
N ILE A 82 -1.62 -6.24 -11.72
CA ILE A 82 -0.30 -6.87 -11.91
C ILE A 82 0.56 -6.00 -12.83
N LYS A 83 -0.01 -5.56 -13.96
CA LYS A 83 0.69 -4.69 -14.90
C LYS A 83 1.10 -3.37 -14.25
N ALA A 84 0.27 -2.77 -13.41
CA ALA A 84 0.62 -1.55 -12.68
C ALA A 84 1.80 -1.75 -11.73
N LEU A 85 1.88 -2.89 -11.02
CA LEU A 85 3.08 -3.24 -10.23
C LEU A 85 4.33 -3.30 -11.09
N GLU A 86 4.27 -4.05 -12.19
CA GLU A 86 5.42 -4.28 -13.08
C GLU A 86 5.88 -2.99 -13.78
N ASP A 87 4.94 -2.17 -14.28
CA ASP A 87 5.23 -0.87 -14.91
C ASP A 87 5.83 0.12 -13.89
N GLY A 88 5.44 0.04 -12.61
CA GLY A 88 6.06 0.78 -11.49
C GLY A 88 7.42 0.22 -11.05
N GLY A 89 7.91 -0.84 -11.69
CA GLY A 89 9.22 -1.44 -11.45
C GLY A 89 9.27 -2.39 -10.24
N ALA A 90 8.12 -2.83 -9.73
CA ALA A 90 8.05 -3.84 -8.68
C ALA A 90 8.31 -5.25 -9.26
N ILE A 91 8.85 -6.15 -8.43
CA ILE A 91 8.97 -7.57 -8.73
C ILE A 91 7.71 -8.25 -8.22
N TYR A 92 6.77 -8.53 -9.12
CA TYR A 92 5.50 -9.17 -8.75
C TYR A 92 5.74 -10.60 -8.23
N LYS A 93 5.17 -10.89 -7.06
CA LYS A 93 5.16 -12.21 -6.43
C LYS A 93 3.72 -12.71 -6.33
N LYS A 94 3.49 -13.92 -6.81
CA LYS A 94 2.21 -14.62 -6.67
C LYS A 94 2.11 -15.28 -5.29
N GLU A 95 2.08 -14.45 -4.25
CA GLU A 95 2.02 -14.83 -2.84
C GLU A 95 0.90 -14.06 -2.14
N SER A 96 0.37 -14.58 -1.04
CA SER A 96 -0.76 -13.95 -0.35
C SER A 96 -0.41 -12.63 0.34
N VAL A 97 0.78 -12.59 0.95
CA VAL A 97 1.35 -11.40 1.61
C VAL A 97 2.84 -11.38 1.32
N VAL A 98 3.36 -10.21 0.95
CA VAL A 98 4.79 -9.97 0.69
C VAL A 98 5.25 -8.83 1.58
N VAL A 99 6.40 -9.00 2.22
CA VAL A 99 7.04 -7.98 3.06
C VAL A 99 8.42 -7.67 2.49
N ASP A 100 8.68 -6.41 2.14
CA ASP A 100 9.97 -5.93 1.64
C ASP A 100 10.38 -4.64 2.39
N GLY A 101 11.20 -4.82 3.42
CA GLY A 101 11.59 -3.73 4.32
C GLY A 101 10.43 -3.24 5.17
N ASN A 102 10.08 -1.96 5.04
CA ASN A 102 8.97 -1.30 5.72
C ASN A 102 7.64 -1.41 4.96
N ILE A 103 7.60 -2.09 3.81
CA ILE A 103 6.41 -2.19 2.97
C ILE A 103 5.81 -3.59 3.05
N VAL A 104 4.51 -3.66 3.30
CA VAL A 104 3.70 -4.88 3.29
C VAL A 104 2.66 -4.77 2.16
N THR A 105 2.60 -5.79 1.30
CA THR A 105 1.54 -5.88 0.28
C THR A 105 0.79 -7.19 0.40
N ALA A 106 -0.50 -7.20 0.08
CA ALA A 106 -1.33 -8.40 0.14
C ALA A 106 -2.27 -8.52 -1.07
N ASP A 107 -2.50 -9.76 -1.51
CA ASP A 107 -3.20 -10.04 -2.76
C ASP A 107 -4.71 -9.79 -2.67
N GLY A 108 -5.35 -9.95 -1.52
CA GLY A 108 -6.81 -9.89 -1.47
C GLY A 108 -7.41 -10.05 -0.07
N PRO A 109 -8.74 -9.97 0.04
CA PRO A 109 -9.45 -10.02 1.32
C PRO A 109 -9.18 -11.30 2.13
N GLN A 110 -8.89 -12.42 1.47
CA GLN A 110 -8.51 -13.68 2.11
C GLN A 110 -7.19 -13.59 2.91
N SER A 111 -6.39 -12.57 2.62
CA SER A 111 -5.07 -12.34 3.21
C SER A 111 -5.09 -11.23 4.25
N ALA A 112 -6.27 -10.65 4.55
CA ALA A 112 -6.40 -9.48 5.42
C ALA A 112 -5.87 -9.71 6.85
N ASP A 113 -6.14 -10.88 7.44
CA ASP A 113 -5.66 -11.20 8.80
C ASP A 113 -4.12 -11.26 8.82
N ARG A 114 -3.52 -12.03 7.92
CA ARG A 114 -2.06 -12.14 7.81
C ARG A 114 -1.40 -10.80 7.44
N PHE A 115 -2.06 -10.00 6.60
CA PHE A 115 -1.61 -8.65 6.26
C PHE A 115 -1.53 -7.75 7.49
N ALA A 116 -2.57 -7.78 8.33
CA ALA A 116 -2.60 -7.04 9.59
C ALA A 116 -1.52 -7.54 10.56
N ASP A 117 -1.32 -8.86 10.67
CA ASP A 117 -0.29 -9.44 11.53
C ASP A 117 1.13 -8.97 11.14
N GLU A 118 1.46 -8.93 9.85
CA GLU A 118 2.77 -8.44 9.39
C GLU A 118 2.95 -6.92 9.64
N ILE A 119 1.89 -6.13 9.50
CA ILE A 119 1.93 -4.69 9.84
C ILE A 119 2.20 -4.51 11.32
N LEU A 120 1.48 -5.23 12.19
CA LEU A 120 1.65 -5.17 13.64
C LEU A 120 3.07 -5.58 14.03
N ARG A 121 3.59 -6.67 13.45
CA ARG A 121 4.97 -7.12 13.69
C ARG A 121 5.99 -6.04 13.35
N LEU A 122 5.82 -5.32 12.24
CA LEU A 122 6.72 -4.23 11.87
C LEU A 122 6.63 -3.04 12.83
N LEU A 123 5.42 -2.70 13.29
CA LEU A 123 5.21 -1.62 14.26
C LEU A 123 5.81 -1.92 15.63
N GLU A 124 5.71 -3.16 16.11
CA GLU A 124 6.29 -3.59 17.39
C GLU A 124 7.82 -3.69 17.38
N SER A 125 8.41 -3.83 16.18
CA SER A 125 9.87 -3.95 16.01
C SER A 125 10.62 -2.62 15.95
N LYS A 126 9.92 -1.50 16.10
CA LYS A 126 10.48 -0.14 16.05
C LYS A 126 10.84 0.42 17.43
#